data_AF-V5IJ90-F1
#
_entry.id   AF-V5IJ90-F1
#
_cell.length_a   1.000
_cell.length_b   1.000
_cell.length_c   1.000
_cell.angle_alpha   90.00
_cell.angle_beta   90.00
_cell.angle_gamma   90.00
#
_symmetry.space_group_name_H-M   'P 1'
#
loop_
_entity.id
_entity.type
_entity.pdbx_description
1 polymer ?
#
loop_
_entity_poly.entity_id
_entity_poly.type
_entity_poly.pdbx_seq_one_letter_code
_entity_poly.pdbx_strand_id
1 'polypeptide(L)'
;GLQGEEPRWRHCVNALNDPYDPILGYGLGRLYIDKYFNETEKQDAETIAKNVSEALKTVLQNNTWMDNATKANATKKLQHMVFKLGYPEEIKNDTFLNEMYKDVENVTLDGSFLRTYLRFRKSNAKYKLNTMRSPLFNRTKEWPHDLTKVNADYSPLENYSCVGGRDLAAPVLLLWTSIVSKNGNIGMDNRTRA
;
A
#
# COMPACT_ATOMS: atom_id res chain seq x y z
N GLY A 1 -3.07 -29.40 4.54
CA GLY A 1 -3.41 -29.29 3.11
C GLY A 1 -4.78 -28.64 2.99
N LEU A 2 -4.97 -27.72 2.05
CA LEU A 2 -6.28 -27.09 1.84
C LEU A 2 -7.22 -28.13 1.22
N GLN A 3 -8.13 -28.67 2.04
CA GLN A 3 -9.23 -29.52 1.60
C GLN A 3 -10.41 -28.62 1.21
N GLY A 4 -10.83 -28.68 -0.06
CA GLY A 4 -12.02 -28.02 -0.60
C GLY A 4 -11.73 -26.99 -1.69
N GLU A 5 -12.62 -26.91 -2.69
CA GLU A 5 -12.62 -25.83 -3.67
C GLU A 5 -12.90 -24.49 -2.97
N GLU A 6 -12.21 -23.44 -3.39
CA GLU A 6 -12.42 -22.09 -2.87
C GLU A 6 -13.87 -21.65 -3.14
N PRO A 7 -14.60 -21.10 -2.15
CA PRO A 7 -15.98 -20.68 -2.37
C PRO A 7 -16.05 -19.62 -3.46
N ARG A 8 -17.06 -19.73 -4.34
CA ARG A 8 -17.20 -18.92 -5.55
C ARG A 8 -17.07 -17.40 -5.32
N TRP A 9 -17.60 -16.89 -4.21
CA TRP A 9 -17.49 -15.46 -3.89
C TRP A 9 -16.04 -15.01 -3.77
N ARG A 10 -15.16 -15.85 -3.20
CA ARG A 10 -13.75 -15.54 -2.98
C ARG A 10 -12.98 -15.61 -4.29
N HIS A 11 -13.32 -16.57 -5.15
CA HIS A 11 -12.82 -16.60 -6.53
C HIS A 11 -13.17 -15.31 -7.30
N CYS A 12 -14.42 -14.85 -7.22
CA CYS A 12 -14.85 -13.60 -7.86
C CYS A 12 -14.09 -12.37 -7.33
N VAL A 13 -13.89 -12.28 -6.02
CA VAL A 13 -13.12 -11.19 -5.41
C VAL A 13 -11.66 -11.24 -5.85
N ASN A 14 -11.03 -12.43 -5.82
CA ASN A 14 -9.64 -12.61 -6.25
C ASN A 14 -9.44 -12.24 -7.72
N ALA A 15 -10.41 -12.58 -8.60
CA ALA A 15 -10.34 -12.25 -10.02
C ALA A 15 -10.39 -10.73 -10.29
N LEU A 16 -11.04 -9.96 -9.41
CA LEU A 16 -11.15 -8.50 -9.50
C LEU A 16 -9.99 -7.78 -8.78
N ASN A 17 -9.38 -8.44 -7.79
CA ASN A 17 -8.29 -7.95 -6.97
C ASN A 17 -6.99 -8.72 -7.24
N ASP A 18 -6.67 -8.90 -8.53
CA ASP A 18 -5.44 -9.59 -8.92
C ASP A 18 -4.20 -8.91 -8.30
N PRO A 19 -3.27 -9.68 -7.72
CA PRO A 19 -2.15 -9.13 -6.97
C PRO A 19 -1.17 -8.31 -7.81
N TYR A 20 -1.15 -8.47 -9.13
CA TYR A 20 -0.20 -7.82 -10.04
C TYR A 20 -0.88 -6.74 -10.89
N ASP A 21 -2.13 -6.96 -11.25
CA ASP A 21 -2.90 -5.98 -12.04
C ASP A 21 -4.37 -5.96 -11.59
N PRO A 22 -4.66 -5.33 -10.43
CA PRO A 22 -6.00 -5.31 -9.88
C PRO A 22 -6.92 -4.46 -10.76
N ILE A 23 -8.13 -4.97 -10.94
CA ILE A 23 -9.13 -4.37 -11.83
C ILE A 23 -9.93 -3.30 -11.09
N LEU A 24 -10.23 -3.57 -9.82
CA LEU A 24 -11.03 -2.71 -8.94
C LEU A 24 -10.28 -2.31 -7.68
N GLY A 25 -8.93 -2.29 -7.70
CA GLY A 25 -8.11 -2.11 -6.49
C GLY A 25 -8.50 -0.88 -5.65
N TYR A 26 -8.67 0.28 -6.28
CA TYR A 26 -9.10 1.50 -5.58
C TYR A 26 -10.57 1.47 -5.15
N GLY A 27 -11.45 0.83 -5.93
CA GLY A 27 -12.87 0.72 -5.58
C GLY A 27 -13.10 -0.22 -4.41
N LEU A 28 -12.44 -1.38 -4.41
CA LEU A 28 -12.42 -2.32 -3.29
C LEU A 28 -11.71 -1.71 -2.07
N GLY A 29 -10.63 -0.96 -2.29
CA GLY A 29 -9.95 -0.20 -1.25
C GLY A 29 -10.88 0.79 -0.55
N ARG A 30 -11.64 1.59 -1.31
CA ARG A 30 -12.64 2.52 -0.76
C ARG A 30 -13.66 1.81 0.14
N LEU A 31 -14.26 0.73 -0.37
CA LEU A 31 -15.24 -0.07 0.40
C LEU A 31 -14.64 -0.67 1.67
N TYR A 32 -13.38 -1.10 1.61
CA TYR A 32 -12.68 -1.65 2.77
C TYR A 32 -12.42 -0.56 3.82
N ILE A 33 -11.90 0.59 3.39
CA ILE A 33 -11.57 1.71 4.29
C ILE A 33 -12.82 2.22 5.00
N ASP A 34 -13.89 2.48 4.24
CA ASP A 34 -15.12 3.02 4.79
C ASP A 34 -15.75 2.10 5.85
N LYS A 35 -15.52 0.79 5.75
CA LYS A 35 -16.14 -0.20 6.64
C LYS A 35 -15.25 -0.64 7.80
N TYR A 36 -13.94 -0.71 7.60
CA TYR A 36 -13.04 -1.41 8.51
C TYR A 36 -11.86 -0.60 9.01
N PHE A 37 -11.53 0.53 8.36
CA PHE A 37 -10.32 1.26 8.69
C PHE A 37 -10.63 2.45 9.60
N ASN A 38 -9.95 2.53 10.75
CA ASN A 38 -10.08 3.65 11.66
C ASN A 38 -9.00 4.71 11.39
N GLU A 39 -9.39 5.98 11.29
CA GLU A 39 -8.44 7.09 11.08
C GLU A 39 -7.37 7.17 12.18
N THR A 40 -7.72 6.80 13.42
CA THR A 40 -6.76 6.73 14.53
C THR A 40 -5.63 5.73 14.26
N GLU A 41 -5.91 4.59 13.63
CA GLU A 41 -4.90 3.57 13.31
C GLU A 41 -3.86 4.10 12.31
N LYS A 42 -4.29 4.96 11.38
CA LYS A 42 -3.37 5.64 10.44
C LYS A 42 -2.47 6.64 11.15
N GLN A 43 -3.02 7.47 12.04
CA GLN A 43 -2.25 8.46 12.80
C GLN A 43 -1.20 7.79 13.70
N ASP A 44 -1.56 6.67 14.32
CA ASP A 44 -0.63 5.86 15.12
C ASP A 44 0.48 5.28 14.25
N ALA A 45 0.15 4.74 13.07
CA ALA A 45 1.11 4.23 12.11
C ALA A 45 2.10 5.32 11.63
N GLU A 46 1.60 6.51 11.32
CA GLU A 46 2.40 7.67 10.94
C GLU A 46 3.36 8.10 12.05
N THR A 47 2.87 8.09 13.29
CA THR A 47 3.69 8.40 14.48
C THR A 47 4.80 7.36 14.66
N ILE A 48 4.49 6.07 14.52
CA ILE A 48 5.50 5.02 14.62
C ILE A 48 6.53 5.15 13.50
N ALA A 49 6.10 5.36 12.24
CA ALA A 49 7.01 5.53 11.11
C ALA A 49 7.98 6.70 11.33
N LYS A 50 7.48 7.82 11.87
CA LYS A 50 8.30 8.97 12.27
C LYS A 50 9.33 8.58 13.32
N ASN A 51 8.91 7.92 14.40
CA ASN A 51 9.79 7.50 15.50
C ASN A 51 10.87 6.52 15.00
N VAL A 52 10.51 5.56 14.13
CA VAL A 52 11.46 4.63 13.50
C VAL A 52 12.47 5.38 12.64
N SER A 53 12.03 6.35 11.84
CA SER A 53 12.91 7.18 11.03
C SER A 53 13.90 7.98 11.89
N GLU A 54 13.45 8.56 13.01
CA GLU A 54 14.30 9.29 13.94
C GLU A 54 15.31 8.37 14.66
N ALA A 55 14.89 7.19 15.08
CA ALA A 55 15.77 6.18 15.66
C ALA A 55 16.85 5.74 14.66
N LEU A 56 16.46 5.45 13.41
CA LEU A 56 17.40 5.07 12.35
C LEU A 56 18.39 6.20 12.06
N LYS A 57 17.94 7.46 12.04
CA LYS A 57 18.84 8.61 11.89
C LYS A 57 19.89 8.65 13.00
N THR A 58 19.51 8.41 14.25
CA THR A 58 20.42 8.36 15.39
C THR A 58 21.46 7.23 15.22
N VAL A 59 21.02 6.04 14.81
CA VAL A 59 21.90 4.90 14.53
C VAL A 59 22.89 5.22 13.38
N LEU A 60 22.43 5.88 12.32
CA LEU A 60 23.28 6.32 11.21
C LEU A 60 24.35 7.32 11.66
N GLN A 61 24.04 8.20 12.60
CA GLN A 61 25.00 9.17 13.12
C GLN A 61 26.06 8.52 14.02
N ASN A 62 25.62 7.61 14.89
CA ASN A 62 26.45 7.04 15.95
C ASN A 62 27.27 5.80 15.54
N ASN A 63 26.98 5.17 14.40
CA ASN A 63 27.75 4.01 13.97
C ASN A 63 29.23 4.36 13.73
N THR A 64 30.12 3.39 13.93
CA THR A 64 31.58 3.60 13.81
C THR A 64 32.17 3.03 12.52
N TRP A 65 31.37 2.32 11.73
CA TRP A 65 31.85 1.59 10.55
C TRP A 65 31.70 2.37 9.23
N MET A 66 30.84 3.40 9.18
CA MET A 66 30.73 4.30 8.03
C MET A 66 31.58 5.56 8.21
N ASP A 67 32.18 6.03 7.11
CA ASP A 67 32.77 7.36 7.04
C ASP A 67 31.70 8.48 7.06
N ASN A 68 32.14 9.71 7.31
CA ASN A 68 31.24 10.86 7.44
C ASN A 68 30.48 11.20 6.15
N ALA A 69 31.07 11.00 4.96
CA ALA A 69 30.42 11.29 3.69
C ALA A 69 29.31 10.27 3.42
N THR A 70 29.56 8.99 3.69
CA THR A 70 28.58 7.90 3.60
C THR A 70 27.43 8.13 4.58
N LYS A 71 27.71 8.53 5.83
CA LYS A 71 26.66 8.88 6.81
C LYS A 71 25.78 10.04 6.34
N ALA A 72 26.37 11.08 5.77
CA ALA A 72 25.63 12.23 5.25
C ALA A 72 24.69 11.82 4.10
N ASN A 73 25.17 10.99 3.17
CA ASN A 73 24.36 10.47 2.07
C ASN A 73 23.23 9.54 2.54
N ALA A 74 23.51 8.64 3.49
CA ALA A 74 22.49 7.76 4.08
C ALA A 74 21.42 8.57 4.82
N THR A 75 21.82 9.61 5.57
CA THR A 75 20.90 10.51 6.27
C THR A 75 20.03 11.28 5.27
N LYS A 76 20.62 11.80 4.19
CA LYS A 76 19.90 12.48 3.12
C LYS A 76 18.87 11.55 2.46
N LYS A 77 19.26 10.30 2.18
CA LYS A 77 18.34 9.29 1.63
C LYS A 77 17.14 9.05 2.56
N LEU A 78 17.38 8.91 3.86
CA LEU A 78 16.34 8.72 4.87
C LEU A 78 15.41 9.94 4.96
N GLN A 79 15.95 11.16 4.95
CA GLN A 79 15.16 12.41 4.99
C GLN A 79 14.24 12.58 3.78
N HIS A 80 14.65 12.08 2.61
CA HIS A 80 13.84 12.13 1.39
C HIS A 80 12.99 10.88 1.18
N MET A 81 12.97 9.94 2.12
CA MET A 81 12.15 8.74 2.01
C MET A 81 10.67 9.11 2.20
N VAL A 82 9.82 8.64 1.30
CA VAL A 82 8.37 8.88 1.37
C VAL A 82 7.72 7.69 2.06
N PHE A 83 6.86 7.94 3.05
CA PHE A 83 6.07 6.90 3.70
C PHE A 83 4.63 6.94 3.19
N LYS A 84 4.15 5.81 2.69
CA LYS A 84 2.77 5.60 2.22
C LYS A 84 2.10 4.64 3.20
N LEU A 85 1.27 5.17 4.09
CA LEU A 85 0.69 4.40 5.18
C LEU A 85 -0.83 4.33 5.03
N GLY A 86 -1.33 3.10 4.91
CA GLY A 86 -2.74 2.82 4.80
C GLY A 86 -3.26 2.94 3.37
N TYR A 87 -3.59 4.16 2.96
CA TYR A 87 -4.22 4.44 1.67
C TYR A 87 -4.00 5.90 1.22
N PRO A 88 -4.09 6.18 -0.10
CA PRO A 88 -4.08 7.53 -0.64
C PRO A 88 -5.33 8.29 -0.20
N GLU A 89 -5.19 9.54 0.25
CA GLU A 89 -6.32 10.37 0.66
C GLU A 89 -7.35 10.56 -0.46
N GLU A 90 -6.88 10.59 -1.71
CA GLU A 90 -7.71 10.73 -2.90
C GLU A 90 -8.72 9.60 -3.05
N ILE A 91 -8.52 8.44 -2.41
CA ILE A 91 -9.48 7.33 -2.46
C ILE A 91 -10.82 7.68 -1.81
N LYS A 92 -10.84 8.65 -0.87
CA LYS A 92 -12.06 9.14 -0.23
C LYS A 92 -12.83 10.15 -1.10
N ASN A 93 -12.24 10.59 -2.21
CA ASN A 93 -12.84 11.55 -3.13
C ASN A 93 -13.54 10.81 -4.27
N ASP A 94 -14.87 10.89 -4.29
CA ASP A 94 -15.69 10.23 -5.31
C ASP A 94 -15.37 10.73 -6.73
N THR A 95 -14.95 12.00 -6.88
CA THR A 95 -14.53 12.54 -8.19
C THR A 95 -13.29 11.84 -8.73
N PHE A 96 -12.34 11.51 -7.84
CA PHE A 96 -11.12 10.79 -8.22
C PHE A 96 -11.45 9.36 -8.67
N LEU A 97 -12.32 8.64 -7.93
CA LEU A 97 -12.75 7.31 -8.31
C LEU A 97 -13.55 7.31 -9.62
N ASN A 98 -14.47 8.27 -9.79
CA ASN A 98 -15.26 8.40 -11.00
C ASN A 98 -14.38 8.66 -12.23
N GLU A 99 -13.36 9.50 -12.09
CA GLU A 99 -12.38 9.77 -13.16
C GLU A 99 -11.56 8.52 -13.52
N MET A 100 -11.17 7.72 -12.51
CA MET A 100 -10.43 6.47 -12.72
C MET A 100 -11.25 5.43 -13.52
N TYR A 101 -12.56 5.37 -13.28
CA TYR A 101 -13.46 4.41 -13.93
C TYR A 101 -14.30 4.99 -15.07
N LYS A 102 -14.03 6.23 -15.52
CA LYS A 102 -14.86 6.95 -16.51
C LYS A 102 -15.00 6.23 -17.86
N ASP A 103 -13.99 5.46 -18.23
CA ASP A 103 -13.91 4.74 -19.51
C ASP A 103 -14.50 3.32 -19.42
N VAL A 104 -15.02 2.92 -18.26
CA VAL A 104 -15.72 1.65 -18.08
C VAL A 104 -17.11 1.76 -18.71
N GLU A 105 -17.34 0.99 -19.77
CA GLU A 105 -18.65 0.87 -20.41
C GLU A 105 -19.71 0.32 -19.43
N ASN A 106 -20.99 0.64 -19.67
CA ASN A 106 -22.12 0.28 -18.80
C ASN A 106 -22.10 -1.19 -18.32
N VAL A 107 -22.16 -1.39 -17.00
CA VAL A 107 -22.17 -2.71 -16.35
C VAL A 107 -23.57 -2.97 -15.78
N THR A 108 -24.14 -4.13 -16.09
CA THR A 108 -25.43 -4.58 -15.55
C THR A 108 -25.25 -5.80 -14.66
N LEU A 109 -26.12 -5.96 -13.66
CA LEU A 109 -26.04 -7.06 -12.68
C LEU A 109 -26.34 -8.44 -13.31
N ASP A 110 -27.15 -8.46 -14.37
CA ASP A 110 -27.49 -9.63 -15.19
C ASP A 110 -26.52 -9.84 -16.36
N GLY A 111 -25.49 -9.00 -16.48
CA GLY A 111 -24.54 -9.03 -17.58
C GLY A 111 -23.53 -10.18 -17.52
N SER A 112 -22.92 -10.49 -18.66
CA SER A 112 -21.84 -11.48 -18.74
C SER A 112 -20.62 -11.01 -17.93
N PHE A 113 -20.20 -11.84 -16.96
CA PHE A 113 -18.98 -11.60 -16.17
C PHE A 113 -17.75 -11.35 -17.06
N LEU A 114 -17.56 -12.16 -18.11
CA LEU A 114 -16.45 -12.00 -19.04
C LEU A 114 -16.47 -10.64 -19.74
N ARG A 115 -17.65 -10.17 -20.17
CA ARG A 115 -17.77 -8.85 -20.80
C ARG A 115 -17.45 -7.73 -19.82
N THR A 116 -17.97 -7.80 -18.59
CA THR A 116 -17.66 -6.85 -17.53
C THR A 116 -16.16 -6.83 -17.24
N TYR A 117 -15.54 -7.99 -17.06
CA TYR A 117 -14.10 -8.13 -16.84
C TYR A 117 -13.28 -7.47 -17.95
N LEU A 118 -13.60 -7.77 -19.22
CA LEU A 118 -12.90 -7.21 -20.37
C LEU A 118 -13.07 -5.69 -20.50
N ARG A 119 -14.24 -5.14 -20.13
CA ARG A 119 -14.47 -3.69 -20.12
C ARG A 119 -13.56 -2.98 -19.13
N PHE A 120 -13.45 -3.48 -17.90
CA PHE A 120 -12.53 -2.90 -16.93
C PHE A 120 -11.07 -3.07 -17.36
N ARG A 121 -10.67 -4.25 -17.89
CA ARG A 121 -9.31 -4.44 -18.42
C ARG A 121 -8.98 -3.43 -19.53
N LYS A 122 -9.90 -3.20 -20.47
CA LYS A 122 -9.76 -2.21 -21.54
C LYS A 122 -9.62 -0.80 -20.97
N SER A 123 -10.44 -0.42 -19.99
CA SER A 123 -10.36 0.87 -19.30
C SER A 123 -9.01 1.06 -18.60
N ASN A 124 -8.56 0.07 -17.82
CA ASN A 124 -7.26 0.12 -17.13
C ASN A 124 -6.09 0.20 -18.11
N ALA A 125 -6.15 -0.54 -19.22
CA ALA A 125 -5.13 -0.44 -20.27
C ALA A 125 -5.09 0.98 -20.86
N LYS A 126 -6.24 1.59 -21.16
CA LYS A 126 -6.33 2.97 -21.65
C LYS A 126 -5.78 3.96 -20.63
N TYR A 127 -6.12 3.82 -19.35
CA TYR A 127 -5.56 4.63 -18.27
C TYR A 127 -4.04 4.54 -18.23
N LYS A 128 -3.47 3.33 -18.18
CA LYS A 128 -2.01 3.10 -18.18
C LYS A 128 -1.32 3.71 -19.41
N LEU A 129 -1.91 3.53 -20.59
CA LEU A 129 -1.39 4.11 -21.84
C LEU A 129 -1.36 5.64 -21.81
N ASN A 130 -2.38 6.27 -21.22
CA ASN A 130 -2.42 7.72 -21.05
C ASN A 130 -1.38 8.19 -20.01
N THR A 131 -1.21 7.45 -18.91
CA THR A 131 -0.22 7.77 -17.87
C THR A 131 1.21 7.72 -18.39
N MET A 132 1.54 6.84 -19.36
CA MET A 132 2.86 6.83 -19.99
C MET A 132 3.22 8.13 -20.71
N ARG A 133 2.24 8.97 -21.05
CA ARG A 133 2.47 10.28 -21.69
C ARG A 133 2.65 11.41 -20.68
N SER A 134 2.38 11.16 -19.40
CA SER A 134 2.56 12.14 -18.34
C SER A 134 4.04 12.37 -18.05
N PRO A 135 4.43 13.58 -17.59
CA PRO A 135 5.78 13.78 -17.06
C PRO A 135 6.06 12.82 -15.90
N LEU A 136 7.34 12.59 -15.63
CA LEU A 136 7.91 11.63 -14.66
C LEU A 136 7.01 11.32 -13.44
N PHE A 137 6.93 10.03 -13.11
CA PHE A 137 6.22 9.46 -11.97
C PHE A 137 6.28 10.33 -10.70
N ASN A 138 5.13 10.72 -10.17
CA ASN A 138 5.06 11.47 -8.93
C ASN A 138 4.95 10.52 -7.73
N ARG A 139 6.11 10.11 -7.23
CA ARG A 139 6.22 9.15 -6.12
C ARG A 139 5.49 9.50 -4.83
N THR A 140 5.14 10.77 -4.58
CA THR A 140 4.37 11.17 -3.39
C THR A 140 2.87 10.96 -3.56
N LYS A 141 2.39 10.94 -4.81
CA LYS A 141 0.95 10.82 -5.14
C LYS A 141 0.58 9.46 -5.70
N GLU A 142 1.51 8.79 -6.38
CA GLU A 142 1.25 7.50 -7.01
C GLU A 142 1.45 6.36 -6.02
N TRP A 143 0.44 5.50 -5.86
CA TRP A 143 0.48 4.37 -4.94
C TRP A 143 0.64 3.05 -5.71
N PRO A 144 1.19 2.00 -5.07
CA PRO A 144 1.06 0.65 -5.59
C PRO A 144 -0.41 0.32 -5.82
N HIS A 145 -0.71 -0.41 -6.90
CA HIS A 145 -2.09 -0.66 -7.33
C HIS A 145 -2.95 -1.46 -6.34
N ASP A 146 -2.34 -2.17 -5.39
CA ASP A 146 -3.04 -3.03 -4.44
C ASP A 146 -3.01 -2.44 -3.02
N LEU A 147 -4.07 -1.72 -2.68
CA LEU A 147 -4.26 -1.08 -1.37
C LEU A 147 -4.80 -2.04 -0.29
N THR A 148 -5.19 -3.25 -0.70
CA THR A 148 -5.89 -4.22 0.16
C THR A 148 -5.03 -5.42 0.56
N LYS A 149 -3.79 -5.46 0.06
CA LYS A 149 -2.80 -6.46 0.44
C LYS A 149 -2.32 -6.27 1.87
N VAL A 150 -1.99 -7.41 2.46
CA VAL A 150 -1.26 -7.52 3.72
C VAL A 150 0.21 -7.64 3.34
N ASN A 151 0.85 -6.50 3.05
CA ASN A 151 2.27 -6.44 2.75
C ASN A 151 2.86 -5.04 3.03
N ALA A 152 4.17 -5.04 3.30
CA ALA A 152 4.98 -3.83 3.32
C ALA A 152 6.11 -3.96 2.29
N ASP A 153 6.36 -2.89 1.54
CA ASP A 153 7.39 -2.87 0.50
C ASP A 153 8.20 -1.58 0.51
N TYR A 154 9.43 -1.67 -0.02
CA TYR A 154 10.31 -0.53 -0.25
C TYR A 154 10.70 -0.51 -1.72
N SER A 155 10.52 0.65 -2.36
CA SER A 155 11.00 0.89 -3.73
C SER A 155 12.35 1.62 -3.68
N PRO A 156 13.46 0.99 -4.11
CA PRO A 156 14.77 1.64 -4.12
C PRO A 156 14.86 2.78 -5.13
N LEU A 157 14.20 2.63 -6.29
CA LEU A 157 14.21 3.62 -7.37
C LEU A 157 13.49 4.91 -6.95
N GLU A 158 12.34 4.76 -6.32
CA GLU A 158 11.48 5.88 -5.92
C GLU A 158 11.73 6.33 -4.48
N ASN A 159 12.54 5.59 -3.72
CA ASN A 159 12.81 5.84 -2.30
C ASN A 159 11.52 6.08 -1.49
N TYR A 160 10.53 5.19 -1.63
CA TYR A 160 9.35 5.16 -0.76
C TYR A 160 9.20 3.82 -0.07
N SER A 161 8.65 3.86 1.12
CA SER A 161 8.15 2.70 1.87
C SER A 161 6.63 2.74 1.87
N CYS A 162 5.97 1.62 1.61
CA CYS A 162 4.52 1.51 1.61
C CYS A 162 4.06 0.38 2.54
N VAL A 163 3.01 0.66 3.31
CA VAL A 163 2.34 -0.30 4.20
C VAL A 163 0.85 -0.19 3.93
N GLY A 164 0.22 -1.28 3.48
CA GLY A 164 -1.18 -1.30 3.07
C GLY A 164 -2.16 -1.14 4.24
N GLY A 165 -3.37 -0.64 3.97
CA GLY A 165 -4.37 -0.41 5.01
C GLY A 165 -4.80 -1.66 5.77
N ARG A 166 -4.73 -2.84 5.13
CA ARG A 166 -5.07 -4.10 5.78
C ARG A 166 -3.99 -4.56 6.78
N ASP A 167 -2.72 -4.17 6.60
CA ASP A 167 -1.66 -4.39 7.59
C ASP A 167 -1.76 -3.45 8.78
N LEU A 168 -2.37 -2.27 8.59
CA LEU A 168 -2.58 -1.33 9.68
C LEU A 168 -3.84 -1.66 10.49
N ALA A 169 -4.66 -2.61 10.04
CA ALA A 169 -5.80 -3.09 10.80
C ALA A 169 -5.35 -3.83 12.08
N ALA A 170 -6.04 -3.54 13.19
CA ALA A 170 -5.83 -3.96 14.57
C ALA A 170 -4.82 -5.10 14.86
N PRO A 171 -4.92 -6.36 14.37
CA PRO A 171 -4.01 -7.41 14.83
C PRO A 171 -2.52 -7.17 14.52
N VAL A 172 -2.18 -6.47 13.43
CA VAL A 172 -0.78 -6.24 13.03
C VAL A 172 -0.25 -4.93 13.62
N LEU A 173 -1.07 -3.88 13.66
CA LEU A 173 -0.72 -2.63 14.33
C LEU A 173 -0.54 -2.80 15.85
N LEU A 174 -1.38 -3.63 16.50
CA LEU A 174 -1.26 -3.95 17.92
C LEU A 174 0.03 -4.72 18.25
N LEU A 175 0.52 -5.55 17.32
CA LEU A 175 1.83 -6.20 17.47
C LEU A 175 2.96 -5.19 17.34
N TRP A 176 2.88 -4.26 16.38
CA TRP A 176 3.85 -3.18 16.21
C TRP A 176 3.89 -2.22 17.39
N THR A 177 2.74 -1.73 17.85
CA THR A 177 2.63 -0.85 19.03
C THR A 177 3.09 -1.55 20.30
N SER A 178 2.77 -2.84 20.48
CA SER A 178 3.26 -3.62 21.63
C SER A 178 4.77 -3.83 21.63
N ILE A 179 5.38 -4.01 20.45
CA ILE A 179 6.84 -4.12 20.30
C ILE A 179 7.52 -2.78 20.60
N VAL A 180 6.98 -1.67 20.09
CA VAL A 180 7.52 -0.31 20.31
C VAL A 180 7.33 0.12 21.77
N SER A 181 6.16 -0.14 22.37
CA SER A 181 5.83 0.22 23.75
C SER A 181 6.61 -0.58 24.80
N LYS A 182 6.88 -1.87 24.56
CA LYS A 182 7.57 -2.71 25.55
C LYS A 182 9.08 -2.62 25.50
N ASN A 183 9.69 -2.31 24.36
CA ASN A 183 11.13 -2.52 24.19
C ASN A 183 11.97 -1.26 23.96
N GLY A 184 11.42 -0.09 23.62
CA GLY A 184 12.24 1.10 23.30
C GLY A 184 13.32 0.87 22.23
N ASN A 185 13.26 -0.28 21.54
CA ASN A 185 14.21 -0.81 20.58
C ASN A 185 13.39 -1.59 19.55
N ILE A 186 13.55 -1.20 18.29
CA ILE A 186 12.80 -1.73 17.16
C ILE A 186 13.43 -3.08 16.77
N GLY A 187 12.94 -4.15 17.36
CA GLY A 187 13.25 -5.52 16.91
C GLY A 187 12.30 -5.91 15.78
N MET A 188 12.83 -6.15 14.57
CA MET A 188 12.09 -6.79 13.49
C MET A 188 11.66 -8.20 13.91
N ASP A 189 10.41 -8.57 13.60
CA ASP A 189 9.85 -9.91 13.84
C ASP A 189 10.69 -10.96 13.11
N ASN A 190 11.42 -11.77 13.89
CA ASN A 190 12.26 -12.85 13.39
C ASN A 190 11.52 -14.19 13.45
N ARG A 191 10.20 -14.21 13.16
CA ARG A 191 9.44 -15.44 12.99
C ARG A 191 9.49 -15.94 11.55
N THR A 192 10.66 -16.43 11.16
CA THR A 192 10.84 -17.50 10.16
C THR A 192 12.24 -18.11 10.32
N ARG A 193 12.51 -18.69 11.50
CA ARG A 193 13.50 -19.77 11.66
C ARG A 193 13.03 -20.74 12.74
N ALA A 194 12.32 -21.76 12.31
CA ALA A 194 12.33 -23.12 12.86
C ALA A 194 11.85 -24.05 11.75
#